data_AF-A0A939JL25-F1
#
_entry.id   AF-A0A939JL25-F1
#
_cell.length_a   1.000
_cell.length_b   1.000
_cell.length_c   1.000
_cell.angle_alpha   90.00
_cell.angle_beta   90.00
_cell.angle_gamma   90.00
#
_symmetry.space_group_name_H-M   'P 1'
#
loop_
_entity.id
_entity.type
_entity.pdbx_description
1 polymer ?
#
loop_
_entity_poly.entity_id
_entity_poly.type
_entity_poly.pdbx_seq_one_letter_code
_entity_poly.pdbx_strand_id
1 'polypeptide(L)'
;FPDVRFERYADDAVIHCRSLAEARAVLAALEARMESVGLQLHPDKTQVVYCRDANRKSSFEHTRFTFLGYDFRERTVDGRNGLFRSFSAAVSDKALKRMG
;
A
#
# COMPACT_ATOMS: atom_id res chain seq x y z
N PHE A 1 0.88 -4.95 17.93
CA PHE A 1 0.82 -5.59 16.60
C PHE A 1 2.16 -6.23 16.25
N PRO A 2 2.60 -7.27 16.97
CA PRO A 2 3.93 -7.87 16.77
C PRO A 2 4.07 -8.58 15.41
N ASP A 3 2.97 -9.07 14.84
CA ASP A 3 2.99 -9.84 13.58
C ASP A 3 2.79 -8.98 12.31
N VAL A 4 2.52 -7.69 12.47
CA VAL A 4 2.27 -6.78 11.36
C VAL A 4 3.61 -6.35 10.77
N ARG A 5 3.89 -6.79 9.55
CA ARG A 5 5.08 -6.38 8.80
C ARG A 5 4.88 -5.00 8.22
N PHE A 6 5.95 -4.22 8.14
CA PHE A 6 5.93 -2.92 7.50
C PHE A 6 7.27 -2.61 6.85
N GLU A 7 7.24 -1.74 5.86
CA GLU A 7 8.40 -1.12 5.24
C GLU A 7 8.40 0.37 5.58
N ARG A 8 9.56 0.94 5.89
CA ARG A 8 9.70 2.36 6.23
C ARG A 8 10.91 2.96 5.54
N TYR A 9 10.73 4.15 4.98
CA TYR A 9 11.81 4.97 4.45
C TYR A 9 11.58 6.42 4.85
N ALA A 10 12.51 6.99 5.62
CA ALA A 10 12.34 8.31 6.23
C ALA A 10 11.01 8.44 6.99
N ASP A 11 10.14 9.35 6.53
CA ASP A 11 8.81 9.66 7.06
C ASP A 11 7.68 8.84 6.41
N ASP A 12 7.96 8.06 5.37
CA ASP A 12 6.97 7.26 4.66
C ASP A 12 7.01 5.78 5.08
N ALA A 13 5.84 5.15 5.20
CA ALA A 13 5.72 3.77 5.62
C ALA A 13 4.55 3.04 4.96
N VAL A 14 4.78 1.77 4.62
CA VAL A 14 3.75 0.85 4.11
C VAL A 14 3.58 -0.27 5.13
N ILE A 15 2.34 -0.48 5.58
CA ILE A 15 2.03 -1.48 6.62
C ILE A 15 1.20 -2.61 6.02
N HIS A 16 1.66 -3.85 6.17
CA HIS A 16 1.05 -5.03 5.56
C HIS A 16 0.01 -5.64 6.50
N CYS A 17 -1.27 -5.48 6.12
CA CYS A 17 -2.39 -6.05 6.86
C CYS A 17 -3.08 -7.15 6.03
N ARG A 18 -3.49 -8.22 6.69
CA ARG A 18 -4.15 -9.40 6.10
C ARG A 18 -5.66 -9.20 5.93
N SER A 19 -6.24 -8.23 6.63
CA SER A 19 -7.68 -7.91 6.57
C SER A 19 -7.94 -6.42 6.74
N LEU A 20 -9.12 -5.97 6.29
CA LEU A 20 -9.58 -4.60 6.49
C LEU A 20 -9.75 -4.26 7.99
N ALA A 21 -10.19 -5.23 8.80
CA ALA A 21 -10.32 -5.04 10.25
C ALA A 21 -8.95 -4.81 10.91
N GLU A 22 -7.95 -5.61 10.55
CA GLU A 22 -6.57 -5.43 11.01
C GLU A 22 -6.00 -4.08 10.55
N ALA A 23 -6.23 -3.69 9.30
CA ALA A 23 -5.80 -2.39 8.78
C ALA A 23 -6.41 -1.21 9.56
N ARG A 24 -7.73 -1.25 9.85
CA ARG A 24 -8.40 -0.21 10.64
C ARG A 24 -7.91 -0.16 12.09
N ALA A 25 -7.69 -1.32 12.71
CA ALA A 25 -7.16 -1.38 14.07
C ALA A 25 -5.74 -0.84 14.17
N VAL A 26 -4.88 -1.16 13.19
CA VAL A 26 -3.51 -0.64 13.13
C VAL A 26 -3.51 0.86 12.86
N LEU A 27 -4.37 1.35 11.95
CA LEU A 27 -4.49 2.78 11.65
C LEU A 27 -4.88 3.58 12.90
N ALA A 28 -5.91 3.15 13.64
CA ALA A 28 -6.33 3.82 14.87
C ALA A 28 -5.22 3.83 15.94
N ALA A 29 -4.48 2.73 16.06
CA ALA A 29 -3.35 2.67 16.99
C ALA A 29 -2.17 3.55 16.56
N LEU A 30 -1.94 3.68 15.25
CA LEU A 30 -0.91 4.55 14.69
C LEU A 30 -1.27 6.02 14.93
N GLU A 31 -2.52 6.41 14.71
CA GLU A 31 -3.04 7.75 15.01
C GLU A 31 -2.81 8.12 16.48
N ALA A 32 -3.26 7.27 17.41
CA ALA A 32 -3.05 7.47 18.84
C ALA A 32 -1.56 7.56 19.21
N ARG A 33 -0.71 6.75 18.56
CA ARG A 33 0.73 6.79 18.81
C ARG A 33 1.37 8.08 18.31
N MET A 34 1.02 8.54 17.10
CA MET A 34 1.52 9.80 16.56
C MET A 34 1.09 10.97 17.45
N GLU A 35 -0.17 11.01 17.87
CA GLU A 35 -0.69 12.04 18.77
C GLU A 35 0.09 12.08 20.09
N SER A 36 0.38 10.91 20.68
CA SER A 36 1.16 10.81 21.93
C SER A 36 2.58 11.39 21.84
N VAL A 37 3.12 11.55 20.64
CA VAL A 37 4.44 12.17 20.40
C VAL A 37 4.33 13.55 19.75
N GLY A 38 3.14 14.14 19.72
CA GLY A 38 2.89 15.47 19.16
C GLY A 38 2.89 15.52 17.63
N LEU A 39 2.68 14.39 16.96
CA LEU A 39 2.58 14.28 15.51
C LEU A 39 1.14 13.95 15.09
N GLN A 40 0.79 14.27 13.85
CA GLN A 40 -0.50 13.93 13.27
C GLN A 40 -0.31 13.26 11.91
N LEU A 41 -1.04 12.18 11.65
CA LEU A 41 -1.10 11.56 10.34
C LEU A 41 -1.82 12.49 9.35
N HIS A 42 -1.28 12.63 8.15
CA HIS A 42 -1.89 13.44 7.13
C HIS A 42 -3.11 12.71 6.53
N PRO A 43 -4.32 13.29 6.56
CA PRO A 43 -5.56 12.61 6.18
C PRO A 43 -5.53 12.15 4.71
N ASP A 44 -5.03 12.99 3.81
CA ASP A 44 -5.00 12.64 2.38
C ASP A 44 -3.88 11.68 1.98
N LYS A 45 -2.82 11.55 2.80
CA LYS A 45 -1.71 10.63 2.51
C LYS A 45 -1.95 9.26 3.12
N THR A 46 -2.66 9.21 4.25
CA THR A 46 -2.87 7.99 5.01
C THR A 46 -4.11 7.29 4.50
N GLN A 47 -3.92 6.13 3.89
CA GLN A 47 -4.99 5.41 3.22
C GLN A 47 -4.87 3.90 3.42
N VAL A 48 -6.01 3.22 3.52
CA VAL A 48 -6.07 1.75 3.46
C VAL A 48 -6.22 1.34 2.01
N VAL A 49 -5.23 0.62 1.47
CA VAL A 49 -5.24 0.21 0.06
C VAL A 49 -5.52 -1.28 -0.08
N TYR A 50 -6.52 -1.61 -0.90
CA TYR A 50 -6.83 -3.00 -1.21
C TYR A 50 -5.94 -3.51 -2.34
N CYS A 51 -5.11 -4.50 -2.01
CA CYS A 51 -4.25 -5.18 -2.97
C CYS A 51 -5.05 -6.16 -3.83
N ARG A 52 -5.76 -5.64 -4.85
CA ARG A 52 -6.57 -6.44 -5.77
C ARG A 52 -5.72 -7.37 -6.64
N ASP A 53 -6.16 -8.61 -6.82
CA ASP A 53 -5.54 -9.57 -7.76
C ASP A 53 -6.58 -10.57 -8.30
N ALA A 54 -6.12 -11.59 -9.03
CA ALA A 54 -6.97 -12.64 -9.61
C ALA A 54 -7.89 -13.36 -8.60
N ASN A 55 -7.46 -13.51 -7.34
CA ASN A 55 -8.19 -14.19 -6.27
C ASN A 55 -9.00 -13.21 -5.39
N ARG A 56 -8.63 -11.93 -5.40
CA ARG A 56 -9.18 -10.86 -4.58
C ARG A 56 -9.94 -9.86 -5.46
N LYS A 57 -11.22 -10.13 -5.71
CA LYS A 57 -12.02 -9.43 -6.74
C LYS A 57 -12.92 -8.30 -6.23
N SER A 58 -12.98 -8.07 -4.91
CA SER A 58 -13.82 -7.04 -4.31
C SER A 58 -13.44 -5.64 -4.81
N SER A 59 -14.41 -4.72 -4.78
CA SER A 59 -14.16 -3.30 -5.00
C SER A 59 -13.77 -2.62 -3.69
N PHE A 60 -12.86 -1.65 -3.80
CA PHE A 60 -12.46 -0.79 -2.70
C PHE A 60 -12.09 0.58 -3.27
N GLU A 61 -12.20 1.62 -2.45
CA GLU A 61 -11.95 3.00 -2.87
C GLU A 61 -10.52 3.18 -3.39
N HIS A 62 -9.53 2.69 -2.64
CA HIS A 62 -8.13 2.74 -3.01
C HIS A 62 -7.61 1.34 -3.36
N THR A 63 -7.06 1.21 -4.57
CA THR A 63 -6.51 -0.05 -5.10
C THR A 63 -5.11 0.13 -5.71
N ARG A 64 -4.49 1.29 -5.48
CA ARG A 64 -3.13 1.60 -5.91
C ARG A 64 -2.45 2.52 -4.91
N PHE A 65 -1.12 2.47 -4.84
CA PHE A 65 -0.31 3.46 -4.14
C PHE A 65 1.06 3.58 -4.78
N THR A 66 1.74 4.69 -4.52
CA THR A 66 3.14 4.87 -4.92
C THR A 66 4.03 4.82 -3.68
N PHE A 67 5.13 4.07 -3.75
CA PHE A 67 6.14 4.02 -2.70
C PHE A 67 7.53 3.99 -3.35
N LEU A 68 8.43 4.88 -2.92
CA LEU A 68 9.81 4.99 -3.41
C LEU A 68 9.95 5.06 -4.95
N GLY A 69 9.00 5.74 -5.61
CA GLY A 69 9.01 5.92 -7.06
C GLY A 69 8.41 4.76 -7.86
N TYR A 70 7.86 3.74 -7.21
CA TYR A 70 7.15 2.63 -7.83
C TYR A 70 5.63 2.73 -7.57
N ASP A 71 4.84 2.52 -8.61
CA ASP A 71 3.38 2.42 -8.56
C ASP A 71 2.94 0.96 -8.41
N PHE A 72 2.35 0.66 -7.26
CA PHE A 72 1.81 -0.64 -6.90
C PHE A 72 0.32 -0.68 -7.22
N ARG A 73 -0.10 -1.62 -8.08
CA ARG A 73 -1.51 -1.82 -8.47
C ARG A 73 -1.73 -3.21 -9.06
N GLU A 74 -2.99 -3.55 -9.34
CA GLU A 74 -3.33 -4.73 -10.15
C GLU A 74 -2.72 -4.59 -11.56
N ARG A 75 -1.97 -5.59 -11.99
CA ARG A 75 -1.32 -5.67 -13.30
C ARG A 75 -1.47 -7.07 -13.89
N THR A 76 -1.57 -7.13 -15.21
CA THR A 76 -1.42 -8.40 -15.94
C THR A 76 0.05 -8.78 -15.96
N VAL A 77 0.36 -9.97 -15.48
CA VAL A 77 1.70 -10.54 -15.42
C VAL A 77 1.71 -11.88 -16.16
N ASP A 78 2.84 -12.19 -16.78
CA ASP A 78 3.07 -13.48 -17.41
C ASP A 78 3.67 -14.46 -16.40
N GLY A 79 3.05 -15.63 -16.27
CA GLY A 79 3.44 -16.67 -15.34
C GLY A 79 3.59 -18.01 -16.04
N ARG A 80 4.03 -19.01 -15.27
CA ARG A 80 4.24 -20.38 -15.78
C ARG A 80 3.02 -20.97 -16.51
N ASN A 81 1.80 -20.57 -16.12
CA ASN A 81 0.54 -21.08 -16.66
C ASN A 81 -0.19 -20.03 -17.55
N GLY A 82 0.53 -19.03 -18.04
CA GLY A 82 0.00 -17.93 -18.84
C GLY A 82 -0.32 -16.67 -18.04
N LEU A 83 -1.04 -15.76 -18.67
CA LEU A 83 -1.34 -14.44 -18.14
C LEU A 83 -2.31 -14.49 -16.95
N PHE A 84 -1.98 -13.76 -15.89
CA PHE A 84 -2.87 -13.60 -14.73
C PHE A 84 -2.78 -12.20 -14.14
N ARG A 85 -3.74 -11.83 -13.29
CA ARG A 85 -3.73 -10.55 -12.56
C ARG A 85 -3.05 -10.71 -11.21
N SER A 86 -2.02 -9.91 -10.97
CA SER A 86 -1.31 -9.83 -9.69
C SER A 86 -1.22 -8.39 -9.21
N PHE A 87 -1.13 -8.19 -7.91
CA PHE A 87 -0.76 -6.89 -7.36
C PHE A 87 0.76 -6.75 -7.37
N SER A 88 1.31 -5.85 -8.18
CA SER A 88 2.76 -5.71 -8.36
C SER A 88 3.21 -4.28 -8.64
N ALA A 89 4.50 -4.03 -8.36
CA ALA A 89 5.16 -2.76 -8.57
C ALA A 89 5.62 -2.59 -10.03
N ALA A 90 5.53 -1.37 -10.55
CA ALA A 90 6.30 -0.93 -11.70
C ALA A 90 6.76 0.51 -11.50
N VAL A 91 7.77 0.97 -12.24
CA VAL A 91 8.25 2.35 -12.16
C VAL A 91 7.07 3.31 -12.37
N SER A 92 6.90 4.28 -11.47
CA SER A 92 5.81 5.25 -11.56
C SER A 92 6.03 6.22 -12.73
N ASP A 93 4.95 6.75 -13.29
CA ASP A 93 5.02 7.74 -14.38
C ASP A 93 5.87 8.97 -13.99
N LYS A 94 5.81 9.35 -12.71
CA LYS A 94 6.61 10.45 -12.17
C LYS A 94 8.10 10.12 -12.13
N ALA A 95 8.46 8.90 -11.76
CA ALA A 95 9.86 8.45 -11.78
C ALA A 95 10.39 8.29 -13.21
N LEU A 96 9.58 7.75 -14.13
CA LEU A 96 9.92 7.65 -15.56
C LEU A 96 10.28 9.03 -16.15
N LYS A 97 9.46 10.06 -15.89
CA LYS A 97 9.72 11.45 -16.33
C LYS A 97 11.00 12.06 -15.79
N ARG A 98 11.59 11.51 -14.73
CA ARG A 98 12.83 12.00 -14.12
C ARG A 98 14.07 11.23 -14.60
N MET A 99 13.86 10.09 -15.27
CA MET A 99 14.92 9.23 -15.80
C MET A 99 15.23 9.49 -17.27
N GLY A 100 14.31 10.12 -18.01
CA GLY A 100 14.51 10.61 -19.39
C GLY A 100 14.80 12.09 -19.41
#